data_AF-A0A1G3YU82-F1
#
_entry.id   AF-A0A1G3YU82-F1
#
_cell.length_a   1.000
_cell.length_b   1.000
_cell.length_c   1.000
_cell.angle_alpha   90.00
_cell.angle_beta   90.00
_cell.angle_gamma   90.00
#
_symmetry.space_group_name_H-M   'P 1'
#
loop_
_entity.id
_entity.type
_entity.pdbx_description
1 polymer ?
#
loop_
_entity_poly.entity_id
_entity_poly.type
_entity_poly.pdbx_seq_one_letter_code
_entity_poly.pdbx_strand_id
1 'polypeptide(L)'
;MLKSIGAAAFCLLLGSCAGLPREGWVIGGPSIEKGIEIRLEREADGTETAAIRSAHFGDGVVVRGFVASGAGGAGGAVVGSGGGSGGTGGGGNQESFDIELSEIRYFGNWPRGWTDMVLEARGHLRLYEADGRWNCEVLEIPAIGAVGSAEIRFGDEYLTGDRAAEAADNRMQRIAAAVAVWREGNPAWFVRAARKFRLSKPGWDRGFAEAAGPFFFPEIYGYPEGERVRGPLQGADGIRWDTGYSAERFGEGLRSVRDSGTLYRDWEEARDLWYFLAQWPFFWEYVLPGGGTEISAMKS
;
A
#
# COMPACT_ATOMS: atom_id res chain seq x y z
N MET A 1 45.44 0.55 11.48
CA MET A 1 44.22 0.34 12.29
C MET A 1 43.01 0.86 11.49
N LEU A 2 42.77 0.22 10.32
CA LEU A 2 41.61 0.43 9.45
C LEU A 2 40.92 -0.93 9.39
N LYS A 3 39.63 -0.99 9.74
CA LYS A 3 38.84 -2.22 9.58
C LYS A 3 37.91 -2.06 8.40
N SER A 4 38.33 -2.63 7.28
CA SER A 4 37.51 -3.10 6.18
C SER A 4 36.93 -4.48 6.53
N ILE A 5 35.62 -4.66 6.41
CA ILE A 5 34.91 -5.96 6.25
C ILE A 5 33.58 -5.61 5.57
N GLY A 6 33.10 -6.20 4.48
CA GLY A 6 33.57 -7.22 3.55
C GLY A 6 32.50 -7.29 2.45
N ALA A 7 32.92 -7.26 1.19
CA ALA A 7 32.03 -7.42 0.04
C ALA A 7 31.72 -8.90 -0.15
N ALA A 8 30.45 -9.24 -0.34
CA ALA A 8 30.02 -10.50 -0.95
C ALA A 8 28.82 -10.22 -1.86
N ALA A 9 29.02 -10.52 -3.13
CA ALA A 9 28.09 -10.35 -4.23
C ALA A 9 27.01 -11.43 -4.25
N PHE A 10 25.78 -11.07 -4.66
CA PHE A 10 24.95 -11.92 -5.51
C PHE A 10 23.89 -11.08 -6.24
N CYS A 11 24.19 -10.74 -7.50
CA CYS A 11 23.20 -10.34 -8.49
C CYS A 11 22.74 -11.60 -9.22
N LEU A 12 21.43 -11.82 -9.34
CA LEU A 12 20.75 -12.42 -10.51
C LEU A 12 19.28 -12.75 -10.17
N LEU A 13 18.35 -11.96 -10.71
CA LEU A 13 17.28 -12.42 -11.61
C LEU A 13 16.37 -11.23 -11.94
N LEU A 14 16.70 -10.57 -13.04
CA LEU A 14 15.81 -9.65 -13.75
C LEU A 14 14.85 -10.51 -14.59
N GLY A 15 13.56 -10.44 -14.25
CA GLY A 15 12.46 -10.78 -15.16
C GLY A 15 12.06 -9.54 -15.93
N SER A 16 12.51 -9.47 -17.17
CA SER A 16 12.28 -8.42 -18.15
C SER A 16 10.79 -8.24 -18.53
N CYS A 17 10.28 -7.02 -18.44
CA CYS A 17 9.28 -6.47 -19.36
C CYS A 17 9.72 -5.05 -19.75
N ALA A 18 10.06 -4.91 -21.03
CA ALA A 18 10.55 -3.68 -21.65
C ALA A 18 9.40 -2.79 -22.11
N GLY A 19 9.48 -1.50 -21.76
CA GLY A 19 8.74 -0.37 -22.31
C GLY A 19 9.47 0.91 -21.89
N LEU A 20 10.19 1.53 -22.82
CA LEU A 20 11.15 2.65 -22.62
C LEU A 20 10.48 4.01 -22.30
N PRO A 21 11.21 5.12 -22.06
CA PRO A 21 11.36 5.75 -20.75
C PRO A 21 10.59 7.08 -20.65
N ARG A 22 10.22 7.49 -19.43
CA ARG A 22 10.09 8.93 -19.12
C ARG A 22 11.33 9.31 -18.33
N GLU A 23 11.97 10.41 -18.69
CA GLU A 23 13.13 10.94 -17.97
C GLU A 23 12.75 11.11 -16.50
N GLY A 24 13.34 10.29 -15.64
CA GLY A 24 13.14 10.30 -14.21
C GLY A 24 14.46 9.83 -13.59
N TRP A 25 14.99 10.65 -12.69
CA TRP A 25 16.22 10.36 -11.99
C TRP A 25 15.99 9.19 -11.03
N VAL A 26 16.80 8.14 -11.13
CA VAL A 26 16.77 7.00 -10.22
C VAL A 26 17.99 7.06 -9.32
N ILE A 27 17.76 7.21 -8.02
CA ILE A 27 18.77 6.98 -6.99
C ILE A 27 18.17 5.95 -6.02
N GLY A 28 18.78 4.77 -5.96
CA GLY A 28 18.51 3.74 -4.97
C GLY A 28 19.73 3.58 -4.07
N GLY A 29 19.55 3.77 -2.76
CA GLY A 29 20.56 3.47 -1.74
C GLY A 29 20.28 2.14 -1.04
N PRO A 30 21.30 1.46 -0.50
CA PRO A 30 21.21 0.11 0.07
C PRO A 30 20.50 -0.01 1.44
N SER A 31 19.70 0.96 1.89
CA SER A 31 19.00 0.91 3.18
C SER A 31 17.46 0.82 3.06
N ILE A 32 16.98 -0.01 2.12
CA ILE A 32 15.56 -0.38 1.96
C ILE A 32 15.02 -1.18 3.16
N GLU A 33 15.86 -1.47 4.18
CA GLU A 33 15.45 -2.13 5.41
C GLU A 33 14.44 -1.33 6.26
N LYS A 34 14.19 -0.04 6.00
CA LYS A 34 13.25 0.80 6.76
C LYS A 34 12.07 1.36 5.95
N GLY A 35 11.23 0.47 5.41
CA GLY A 35 9.77 0.61 5.42
C GLY A 35 9.06 1.57 4.46
N ILE A 36 9.53 2.81 4.27
CA ILE A 36 8.86 3.82 3.43
C ILE A 36 9.90 4.66 2.67
N GLU A 37 9.79 4.66 1.34
CA GLU A 37 10.52 5.54 0.43
C GLU A 37 9.55 6.63 -0.05
N ILE A 38 9.91 7.90 0.12
CA ILE A 38 9.20 9.02 -0.50
C ILE A 38 10.14 9.63 -1.53
N ARG A 39 9.79 9.51 -2.80
CA ARG A 39 10.50 10.14 -3.90
C ARG A 39 9.74 11.38 -4.35
N LEU A 40 10.42 12.52 -4.37
CA LEU A 40 9.93 13.72 -5.04
C LEU A 40 10.32 13.62 -6.52
N GLU A 41 9.34 13.69 -7.41
CA GLU A 41 9.51 13.68 -8.86
C GLU A 41 9.05 15.04 -9.40
N ARG A 42 9.82 15.63 -10.31
CA ARG A 42 9.38 16.83 -11.04
C ARG A 42 9.00 16.41 -12.45
N GLU A 43 7.75 16.65 -12.82
CA GLU A 43 7.22 16.37 -14.14
C GLU A 43 7.68 17.41 -15.18
N ALA A 44 7.52 17.09 -16.46
CA ALA A 44 7.97 17.93 -17.57
C ALA A 44 7.27 19.29 -17.63
N ASP A 45 6.08 19.40 -17.04
CA ASP A 45 5.29 20.63 -16.92
C ASP A 45 5.69 21.49 -15.70
N GLY A 46 6.66 21.02 -14.91
CA GLY A 46 7.14 21.68 -13.71
C GLY A 46 6.40 21.30 -12.43
N THR A 47 5.37 20.44 -12.51
CA THR A 47 4.63 19.94 -11.34
C THR A 47 5.54 19.06 -10.48
N GLU A 48 5.50 19.24 -9.16
CA GLU A 48 6.21 18.37 -8.21
C GLU A 48 5.23 17.36 -7.61
N THR A 49 5.55 16.08 -7.74
CA THR A 49 4.78 14.97 -7.21
C THR A 49 5.60 14.20 -6.18
N ALA A 50 4.93 13.62 -5.20
CA ALA A 50 5.53 12.73 -4.23
C ALA A 50 5.02 11.31 -4.49
N ALA A 51 5.93 10.41 -4.83
CA ALA A 51 5.67 8.98 -4.90
C ALA A 51 6.09 8.33 -3.58
N ILE A 52 5.13 7.80 -2.84
CA ILE A 52 5.34 7.06 -1.61
C ILE A 52 5.30 5.57 -1.95
N ARG A 53 6.46 4.92 -1.88
CA ARG A 53 6.61 3.47 -1.98
C ARG A 53 6.83 2.90 -0.60
N SER A 54 6.06 1.89 -0.25
CA SER A 54 6.17 1.26 1.06
C SER A 54 6.09 -0.24 0.88
N ALA A 55 7.13 -0.94 1.32
CA ALA A 55 7.14 -2.41 1.34
C ALA A 55 6.00 -2.97 2.20
N HIS A 56 5.38 -2.13 3.04
CA HIS A 56 4.26 -2.51 3.91
C HIS A 56 2.93 -2.68 3.17
N PHE A 57 2.79 -2.16 1.95
CA PHE A 57 1.59 -2.32 1.13
C PHE A 57 1.66 -3.52 0.18
N GLY A 58 2.78 -4.25 0.16
CA GLY A 58 3.08 -5.29 -0.82
C GLY A 58 3.86 -4.75 -2.01
N ASP A 59 4.52 -5.64 -2.77
CA ASP A 59 5.45 -5.28 -3.85
C ASP A 59 4.76 -4.59 -5.04
N GLY A 60 3.43 -4.71 -5.13
CA GLY A 60 2.60 -4.18 -6.21
C GLY A 60 1.94 -2.83 -5.96
N VAL A 61 2.11 -2.20 -4.79
CA VAL A 61 1.38 -0.98 -4.43
C VAL A 61 2.28 0.25 -4.42
N VAL A 62 1.85 1.29 -5.13
CA VAL A 62 2.49 2.62 -5.13
C VAL A 62 1.46 3.67 -4.80
N VAL A 63 1.71 4.49 -3.77
CA VAL A 63 0.85 5.61 -3.39
C VAL A 63 1.46 6.90 -3.96
N ARG A 64 0.65 7.76 -4.58
CA ARG A 64 1.10 9.02 -5.14
C ARG A 64 0.27 10.19 -4.63
N GLY A 65 0.95 11.32 -4.48
CA GLY A 65 0.35 12.59 -4.12
C GLY A 65 1.01 13.75 -4.84
N PHE A 66 0.32 14.88 -4.86
CA PHE A 66 0.86 16.15 -5.30
C PHE A 66 1.56 16.85 -4.15
N VAL A 67 2.70 17.48 -4.45
CA VAL A 67 3.40 18.31 -3.47
C VAL A 67 2.85 19.72 -3.62
N ALA A 68 2.04 20.16 -2.67
CA ALA A 68 1.77 21.58 -2.52
C ALA A 68 3.05 22.20 -1.96
N SER A 69 3.73 23.05 -2.74
CA SER A 69 4.86 23.82 -2.21
C SER A 69 4.35 24.62 -1.02
N GLY A 70 4.76 24.22 0.18
CA GLY A 70 4.48 24.96 1.40
C GLY A 70 5.01 26.38 1.24
N ALA A 71 4.30 27.35 1.80
CA ALA A 71 4.68 28.77 1.80
C ALA A 71 5.94 29.03 2.65
N GLY A 72 7.05 28.33 2.39
CA GLY A 72 8.38 28.80 2.68
C GLY A 72 8.66 29.93 1.70
N GLY A 73 8.55 31.16 2.19
CA GLY A 73 8.51 32.37 1.39
C GLY A 73 9.43 32.35 0.17
N ALA A 74 8.88 32.80 -0.96
CA ALA A 74 9.65 33.24 -2.11
C ALA A 74 10.58 34.39 -1.68
N GLY A 75 11.68 34.06 -1.03
CA GLY A 75 12.90 34.84 -1.01
C GLY A 75 13.50 34.71 -2.40
N GLY A 76 12.87 35.34 -3.38
CA GLY A 76 13.54 35.69 -4.62
C GLY A 76 14.80 36.45 -4.21
N ALA A 77 15.96 35.83 -4.39
CA ALA A 77 17.25 36.46 -4.23
C ALA A 77 17.39 37.53 -5.32
N VAL A 78 16.76 38.68 -5.11
CA VAL A 78 17.22 39.94 -5.68
C VAL A 78 18.49 40.26 -4.91
N VAL A 79 19.63 40.11 -5.57
CA VAL A 79 20.92 40.63 -5.12
C VAL A 79 20.80 42.15 -5.06
N GLY A 80 20.36 42.65 -3.91
CA GLY A 80 20.35 44.05 -3.55
C GLY A 80 21.38 44.27 -2.46
N SER A 81 22.54 44.81 -2.82
CA SER A 81 23.55 45.28 -1.88
C SER A 81 22.97 46.44 -1.06
N GLY A 82 22.62 46.20 0.19
CA GLY A 82 22.19 47.23 1.13
C GLY A 82 22.52 46.82 2.55
N GLY A 83 23.57 47.42 3.12
CA GLY A 83 24.02 47.17 4.48
C GLY A 83 22.98 47.61 5.52
N GLY A 84 22.71 46.72 6.48
CA GLY A 84 21.89 47.00 7.64
C GLY A 84 22.09 45.91 8.69
N SER A 85 22.84 46.23 9.75
CA SER A 85 23.09 45.38 10.90
C SER A 85 21.93 45.41 11.89
N GLY A 86 21.53 44.25 12.43
CA GLY A 86 20.87 44.17 13.73
C GLY A 86 19.78 43.10 13.84
N GLY A 87 20.10 41.98 14.52
CA GLY A 87 19.10 41.07 15.09
C GLY A 87 19.20 39.61 14.65
N THR A 88 20.17 38.86 15.19
CA THR A 88 20.25 37.40 15.08
C THR A 88 19.20 36.73 15.97
N GLY A 89 17.96 36.66 15.48
CA GLY A 89 16.98 35.65 15.87
C GLY A 89 17.07 34.51 14.86
N GLY A 90 18.01 33.57 15.07
CA GLY A 90 18.21 32.41 14.20
C GLY A 90 17.09 31.39 14.35
N GLY A 91 15.87 31.74 13.94
CA GLY A 91 14.84 30.76 13.62
C GLY A 91 15.23 30.13 12.29
N GLY A 92 15.92 29.00 12.31
CA GLY A 92 16.12 28.22 11.11
C GLY A 92 14.75 27.90 10.53
N ASN A 93 14.46 28.38 9.32
CA ASN A 93 13.26 28.00 8.59
C ASN A 93 13.29 26.48 8.46
N GLN A 94 12.45 25.77 9.21
CA GLN A 94 12.23 24.36 8.99
C GLN A 94 11.56 24.20 7.63
N GLU A 95 12.24 23.52 6.71
CA GLU A 95 11.63 23.12 5.44
C GLU A 95 10.45 22.19 5.74
N SER A 96 9.30 22.49 5.16
CA SER A 96 8.12 21.64 5.24
C SER A 96 7.41 21.58 3.89
N PHE A 97 6.86 20.40 3.60
CA PHE A 97 6.12 20.11 2.38
C PHE A 97 4.78 19.50 2.75
N ASP A 98 3.71 20.03 2.18
CA ASP A 98 2.38 19.47 2.30
C ASP A 98 2.13 18.56 1.08
N ILE A 99 1.71 17.33 1.33
CA ILE A 99 1.46 16.30 0.32
C ILE A 99 -0.02 15.95 0.35
N GLU A 100 -0.71 16.23 -0.75
CA GLU A 100 -2.08 15.79 -1.00
C GLU A 100 -2.06 14.47 -1.76
N LEU A 101 -2.50 13.40 -1.13
CA LEU A 101 -2.61 12.10 -1.79
C LEU A 101 -3.79 12.13 -2.75
N SER A 102 -3.56 11.65 -3.98
CA SER A 102 -4.52 11.71 -5.07
C SER A 102 -4.79 10.35 -5.71
N GLU A 103 -3.79 9.48 -5.78
CA GLU A 103 -3.94 8.17 -6.41
C GLU A 103 -3.13 7.07 -5.71
N ILE A 104 -3.63 5.83 -5.81
CA ILE A 104 -2.90 4.62 -5.45
C ILE A 104 -2.91 3.69 -6.66
N ARG A 105 -1.73 3.31 -7.15
CA ARG A 105 -1.60 2.31 -8.19
C ARG A 105 -1.36 0.95 -7.57
N TYR A 106 -2.16 -0.02 -7.98
CA TYR A 106 -2.04 -1.43 -7.61
C TYR A 106 -1.74 -2.26 -8.85
N PHE A 107 -0.69 -3.08 -8.77
CA PHE A 107 -0.41 -4.13 -9.72
C PHE A 107 -0.36 -5.48 -9.01
N GLY A 108 -1.17 -6.42 -9.45
CA GLY A 108 -1.17 -7.80 -8.96
C GLY A 108 -1.04 -8.77 -10.13
N ASN A 109 -0.17 -9.77 -10.01
CA ASN A 109 -0.03 -10.85 -10.97
C ASN A 109 -0.33 -12.21 -10.33
N TRP A 110 -0.94 -13.10 -11.09
CA TRP A 110 -1.24 -14.47 -10.65
C TRP A 110 -0.95 -15.45 -11.81
N PRO A 111 -0.94 -16.78 -11.58
CA PRO A 111 -0.47 -17.74 -12.59
C PRO A 111 -1.16 -17.68 -13.95
N ARG A 112 -2.35 -17.07 -14.01
CA ARG A 112 -3.18 -16.98 -15.23
C ARG A 112 -3.51 -15.54 -15.60
N GLY A 113 -2.86 -14.52 -15.05
CA GLY A 113 -3.29 -13.16 -15.32
C GLY A 113 -2.60 -12.08 -14.51
N TRP A 114 -3.08 -10.86 -14.69
CA TRP A 114 -2.68 -9.70 -13.91
C TRP A 114 -3.78 -8.64 -13.89
N THR A 115 -3.74 -7.76 -12.90
CA THR A 115 -4.56 -6.56 -12.77
C THR A 115 -3.63 -5.38 -12.49
N ASP A 116 -3.73 -4.35 -13.31
CA ASP A 116 -3.17 -3.02 -13.05
C ASP A 116 -4.36 -2.09 -12.84
N MET A 117 -4.43 -1.39 -11.72
CA MET A 117 -5.51 -0.45 -11.45
C MET A 117 -5.02 0.79 -10.72
N VAL A 118 -5.70 1.89 -10.98
CA VAL A 118 -5.51 3.17 -10.32
C VAL A 118 -6.75 3.46 -9.48
N LEU A 119 -6.53 3.58 -8.18
CA LEU A 119 -7.53 3.93 -7.18
C LEU A 119 -7.44 5.43 -6.91
N GLU A 120 -8.58 6.08 -6.75
CA GLU A 120 -8.62 7.41 -6.15
C GLU A 120 -8.13 7.32 -4.70
N ALA A 121 -7.36 8.31 -4.27
CA ALA A 121 -6.97 8.47 -2.89
C ALA A 121 -7.23 9.90 -2.44
N ARG A 122 -7.51 10.08 -1.15
CA ARG A 122 -7.62 11.39 -0.52
C ARG A 122 -6.94 11.33 0.82
N GLY A 123 -6.06 12.27 1.10
CA GLY A 123 -5.37 12.35 2.36
C GLY A 123 -4.36 13.47 2.32
N HIS A 124 -3.93 13.91 3.50
CA HIS A 124 -3.03 15.04 3.62
C HIS A 124 -1.93 14.69 4.62
N LEU A 125 -0.70 14.72 4.14
CA LEU A 125 0.50 14.47 4.93
C LEU A 125 1.36 15.73 4.94
N ARG A 126 2.10 15.94 6.02
CA ARG A 126 3.13 16.98 6.10
C ARG A 126 4.48 16.35 6.36
N LEU A 127 5.42 16.58 5.45
CA LEU A 127 6.83 16.29 5.69
C LEU A 127 7.50 17.52 6.28
N TYR A 128 8.29 17.34 7.33
CA TYR A 128 9.05 18.43 7.93
C TYR A 128 10.39 17.96 8.47
N GLU A 129 11.39 18.82 8.40
CA GLU A 129 12.70 18.57 8.99
C GLU A 129 12.74 19.00 10.46
N ALA A 130 13.07 18.07 11.36
CA ALA A 130 13.35 18.36 12.76
C ALA A 130 14.55 17.54 13.24
N ASP A 131 15.48 18.17 13.96
CA ASP A 131 16.69 17.56 14.50
C ASP A 131 17.54 16.81 13.45
N GLY A 132 17.62 17.37 12.23
CA GLY A 132 18.36 16.78 11.11
C GLY A 132 17.73 15.51 10.53
N ARG A 133 16.43 15.30 10.77
CA ARG A 133 15.66 14.15 10.28
C ARG A 133 14.36 14.61 9.64
N TRP A 134 13.96 13.92 8.58
CA TRP A 134 12.63 14.08 8.00
C TRP A 134 11.61 13.29 8.80
N ASN A 135 10.54 13.97 9.17
CA ASN A 135 9.38 13.43 9.85
C ASN A 135 8.16 13.56 8.93
N CYS A 136 7.17 12.68 9.12
CA CYS A 136 5.87 12.80 8.47
C CYS A 136 4.78 12.89 9.53
N GLU A 137 3.95 13.92 9.42
CA GLU A 137 2.72 14.09 10.17
C GLU A 137 1.53 13.71 9.27
N VAL A 138 0.57 12.97 9.82
CA VAL A 138 -0.71 12.68 9.14
C VAL A 138 -1.69 13.78 9.54
N LEU A 139 -1.97 14.71 8.63
CA LEU A 139 -2.96 15.77 8.86
C LEU A 139 -4.39 15.25 8.61
N GLU A 140 -4.54 14.39 7.60
CA GLU A 140 -5.78 13.68 7.29
C GLU A 140 -5.46 12.22 6.95
N ILE A 141 -6.13 11.28 7.63
CA ILE A 141 -5.93 9.84 7.39
C ILE A 141 -6.31 9.52 5.95
N PRO A 142 -5.39 8.96 5.16
CA PRO A 142 -5.66 8.61 3.79
C PRO A 142 -6.86 7.67 3.65
N ALA A 143 -7.85 8.07 2.86
CA ALA A 143 -8.98 7.27 2.44
C ALA A 143 -8.77 6.77 1.01
N ILE A 144 -9.18 5.52 0.76
CA ILE A 144 -9.18 4.92 -0.57
C ILE A 144 -10.58 5.14 -1.17
N GLY A 145 -10.62 5.69 -2.37
CA GLY A 145 -11.83 5.93 -3.16
C GLY A 145 -12.11 4.79 -4.15
N ALA A 146 -12.84 5.13 -5.21
CA ALA A 146 -13.22 4.18 -6.26
C ALA A 146 -12.04 3.87 -7.21
N VAL A 147 -12.19 2.82 -8.02
CA VAL A 147 -11.26 2.56 -9.13
C VAL A 147 -11.48 3.59 -10.25
N GLY A 148 -10.47 4.42 -10.51
CA GLY A 148 -10.49 5.39 -11.60
C GLY A 148 -10.17 4.78 -12.97
N SER A 149 -9.25 3.81 -13.02
CA SER A 149 -8.97 3.05 -14.26
C SER A 149 -8.37 1.69 -13.93
N ALA A 150 -8.52 0.73 -14.86
CA ALA A 150 -7.88 -0.57 -14.74
C ALA A 150 -7.62 -1.23 -16.10
N GLU A 151 -6.67 -2.16 -16.09
CA GLU A 151 -6.41 -3.13 -17.14
C GLU A 151 -6.32 -4.52 -16.48
N ILE A 152 -7.01 -5.51 -17.06
CA ILE A 152 -7.04 -6.87 -16.49
C ILE A 152 -6.78 -7.87 -17.60
N ARG A 153 -5.85 -8.78 -17.37
CA ARG A 153 -5.65 -9.96 -18.20
C ARG A 153 -6.06 -11.21 -17.44
N PHE A 154 -6.93 -12.02 -18.03
CA PHE A 154 -7.37 -13.32 -17.51
C PHE A 154 -7.23 -14.40 -18.58
N GLY A 155 -6.16 -15.18 -18.51
CA GLY A 155 -5.78 -16.13 -19.56
C GLY A 155 -5.56 -15.42 -20.89
N ASP A 156 -6.46 -15.71 -21.83
CA ASP A 156 -6.51 -15.11 -23.17
C ASP A 156 -7.44 -13.89 -23.25
N GLU A 157 -8.24 -13.62 -22.21
CA GLU A 157 -9.11 -12.45 -22.14
C GLU A 157 -8.33 -11.23 -21.66
N TYR A 158 -8.61 -10.09 -22.31
CA TYR A 158 -8.03 -8.79 -21.96
C TYR A 158 -9.15 -7.75 -21.84
N LEU A 159 -9.31 -7.20 -20.65
CA LEU A 159 -10.29 -6.16 -20.32
C LEU A 159 -9.58 -4.81 -20.21
N THR A 160 -10.17 -3.78 -20.80
CA THR A 160 -9.70 -2.39 -20.75
C THR A 160 -10.87 -1.41 -20.61
N GLY A 161 -10.57 -0.16 -20.24
CA GLY A 161 -11.55 0.92 -20.15
C GLY A 161 -12.61 0.65 -19.07
N ASP A 162 -13.82 1.15 -19.28
CA ASP A 162 -14.90 1.12 -18.27
C ASP A 162 -15.21 -0.30 -17.77
N ARG A 163 -15.16 -1.31 -18.67
CA ARG A 163 -15.40 -2.71 -18.29
C ARG A 163 -14.34 -3.25 -17.32
N ALA A 164 -13.07 -2.87 -17.50
CA ALA A 164 -12.01 -3.28 -16.59
C ALA A 164 -12.10 -2.52 -15.27
N ALA A 165 -12.39 -1.22 -15.31
CA ALA A 165 -12.58 -0.40 -14.12
C ALA A 165 -13.75 -0.93 -13.26
N GLU A 166 -14.90 -1.23 -13.87
CA GLU A 166 -16.06 -1.81 -13.18
C GLU A 166 -15.74 -3.20 -12.59
N ALA A 167 -15.03 -4.06 -13.34
CA ALA A 167 -14.63 -5.37 -12.84
C ALA A 167 -13.67 -5.27 -11.64
N ALA A 168 -12.69 -4.37 -11.71
CA ALA A 168 -11.75 -4.09 -10.63
C ALA A 168 -12.45 -3.49 -9.40
N ASP A 169 -13.36 -2.54 -9.60
CA ASP A 169 -14.11 -1.89 -8.52
C ASP A 169 -15.00 -2.89 -7.79
N ASN A 170 -15.74 -3.72 -8.55
CA ASN A 170 -16.52 -4.81 -7.98
C ASN A 170 -15.66 -5.79 -7.16
N ARG A 171 -14.46 -6.13 -7.63
CA ARG A 171 -13.51 -6.97 -6.87
C ARG A 171 -13.08 -6.25 -5.58
N MET A 172 -12.64 -5.00 -5.69
CA MET A 172 -12.18 -4.20 -4.56
C MET A 172 -13.26 -4.07 -3.48
N GLN A 173 -14.49 -3.77 -3.86
CA GLN A 173 -15.63 -3.66 -2.93
C GLN A 173 -15.88 -4.98 -2.19
N ARG A 174 -15.87 -6.12 -2.89
CA ARG A 174 -16.04 -7.44 -2.28
C ARG A 174 -14.93 -7.76 -1.29
N ILE A 175 -13.66 -7.48 -1.65
CA ILE A 175 -12.51 -7.68 -0.78
C ILE A 175 -12.59 -6.76 0.44
N ALA A 176 -12.89 -5.48 0.25
CA ALA A 176 -13.03 -4.50 1.33
C ALA A 176 -14.11 -4.93 2.33
N ALA A 177 -15.27 -5.37 1.83
CA ALA A 177 -16.35 -5.88 2.65
C ALA A 177 -15.92 -7.15 3.42
N ALA A 178 -15.25 -8.09 2.77
CA ALA A 178 -14.78 -9.31 3.43
C ALA A 178 -13.74 -9.01 4.53
N VAL A 179 -12.79 -8.13 4.24
CA VAL A 179 -11.80 -7.63 5.20
C VAL A 179 -12.47 -6.93 6.38
N ALA A 180 -13.51 -6.12 6.16
CA ALA A 180 -14.24 -5.46 7.24
C ALA A 180 -14.86 -6.48 8.21
N VAL A 181 -15.53 -7.52 7.70
CA VAL A 181 -16.08 -8.61 8.52
C VAL A 181 -14.99 -9.30 9.34
N TRP A 182 -13.85 -9.62 8.72
CA TRP A 182 -12.76 -10.28 9.44
C TRP A 182 -12.14 -9.38 10.52
N ARG A 183 -12.03 -8.07 10.26
CA ARG A 183 -11.54 -7.06 11.21
C ARG A 183 -12.39 -6.99 12.47
N GLU A 184 -13.70 -6.94 12.32
CA GLU A 184 -14.63 -6.91 13.45
C GLU A 184 -14.45 -8.13 14.37
N GLY A 185 -14.23 -9.31 13.78
CA GLY A 185 -13.99 -10.55 14.54
C GLY A 185 -12.58 -10.72 15.10
N ASN A 186 -11.57 -9.98 14.60
CA ASN A 186 -10.16 -10.24 14.89
C ASN A 186 -9.31 -8.99 15.22
N PRO A 187 -9.80 -8.00 16.00
CA PRO A 187 -9.09 -6.73 16.20
C PRO A 187 -7.69 -6.90 16.82
N ALA A 188 -7.52 -7.89 17.70
CA ALA A 188 -6.24 -8.18 18.34
C ALA A 188 -5.17 -8.70 17.36
N TRP A 189 -5.57 -9.34 16.25
CA TRP A 189 -4.62 -9.72 15.22
C TRP A 189 -4.02 -8.48 14.57
N PHE A 190 -4.84 -7.50 14.21
CA PHE A 190 -4.40 -6.27 13.58
C PHE A 190 -3.52 -5.40 14.47
N VAL A 191 -3.85 -5.26 15.76
CA VAL A 191 -2.97 -4.54 16.70
C VAL A 191 -1.61 -5.24 16.86
N ARG A 192 -1.59 -6.58 16.89
CA ARG A 192 -0.34 -7.35 16.96
C ARG A 192 0.45 -7.26 15.65
N ALA A 193 -0.24 -7.35 14.52
CA ALA A 193 0.33 -7.13 13.21
C ALA A 193 0.96 -5.75 13.22
N ALA A 194 0.20 -4.67 13.49
CA ALA A 194 0.61 -3.25 13.62
C ALA A 194 1.92 -3.07 14.40
N ARG A 195 2.06 -3.77 15.54
CA ARG A 195 3.29 -3.71 16.35
C ARG A 195 4.47 -4.46 15.74
N LYS A 196 4.22 -5.61 15.12
CA LYS A 196 5.24 -6.40 14.44
C LYS A 196 5.64 -5.79 13.07
N PHE A 197 4.86 -4.88 12.49
CA PHE A 197 5.19 -4.12 11.25
C PHE A 197 6.53 -3.41 11.30
N ARG A 198 7.01 -3.03 12.49
CA ARG A 198 8.33 -2.38 12.67
C ARG A 198 9.52 -3.24 12.22
N LEU A 199 9.29 -4.52 11.88
CA LEU A 199 10.30 -5.47 11.46
C LEU A 199 9.93 -6.00 10.06
N SER A 200 10.29 -5.22 9.03
CA SER A 200 10.22 -5.59 7.61
C SER A 200 10.90 -6.95 7.38
N LYS A 201 10.13 -7.98 7.03
CA LYS A 201 10.67 -9.29 6.63
C LYS A 201 9.90 -9.78 5.41
N PRO A 202 10.55 -10.26 4.34
CA PRO A 202 9.86 -10.94 3.25
C PRO A 202 8.97 -12.08 3.78
N GLY A 203 7.74 -12.23 3.26
CA GLY A 203 6.81 -13.33 3.61
C GLY A 203 5.62 -12.98 4.51
N TRP A 204 5.26 -11.69 4.66
CA TRP A 204 4.06 -11.29 5.42
C TRP A 204 2.75 -11.71 4.77
N ASP A 205 2.71 -11.81 3.45
CA ASP A 205 1.62 -12.38 2.66
C ASP A 205 1.23 -13.77 3.17
N ARG A 206 2.23 -14.59 3.49
CA ARG A 206 2.05 -15.93 4.05
C ARG A 206 1.46 -15.89 5.46
N GLY A 207 1.97 -15.02 6.34
CA GLY A 207 1.44 -14.88 7.70
C GLY A 207 0.00 -14.35 7.73
N PHE A 208 -0.34 -13.45 6.81
CA PHE A 208 -1.73 -13.01 6.60
C PHE A 208 -2.59 -14.16 6.07
N ALA A 209 -2.12 -14.89 5.07
CA ALA A 209 -2.86 -16.02 4.50
C ALA A 209 -3.12 -17.14 5.53
N GLU A 210 -2.13 -17.47 6.35
CA GLU A 210 -2.25 -18.45 7.43
C GLU A 210 -3.24 -18.00 8.52
N ALA A 211 -3.39 -16.69 8.74
CA ALA A 211 -4.30 -16.14 9.73
C ALA A 211 -5.74 -15.95 9.21
N ALA A 212 -5.90 -15.41 8.01
CA ALA A 212 -7.19 -15.06 7.42
C ALA A 212 -7.79 -16.21 6.60
N GLY A 213 -6.96 -17.06 5.99
CA GLY A 213 -7.40 -18.19 5.17
C GLY A 213 -8.36 -19.14 5.89
N PRO A 214 -8.07 -19.61 7.12
CA PRO A 214 -8.99 -20.45 7.90
C PRO A 214 -10.34 -19.78 8.20
N PHE A 215 -10.40 -18.46 8.25
CA PHE A 215 -11.65 -17.72 8.47
C PHE A 215 -12.48 -17.63 7.18
N PHE A 216 -11.85 -17.27 6.06
CA PHE A 216 -12.58 -17.09 4.79
C PHE A 216 -12.89 -18.42 4.10
N PHE A 217 -11.93 -19.35 4.09
CA PHE A 217 -11.96 -20.59 3.32
C PHE A 217 -11.48 -21.79 4.17
N PRO A 218 -12.15 -22.11 5.29
CA PRO A 218 -11.81 -23.24 6.16
C PRO A 218 -11.79 -24.60 5.44
N GLU A 219 -12.51 -24.74 4.34
CA GLU A 219 -12.54 -25.96 3.53
C GLU A 219 -11.21 -26.23 2.81
N ILE A 220 -10.36 -25.21 2.69
CA ILE A 220 -9.05 -25.25 2.04
C ILE A 220 -7.93 -25.14 3.08
N TYR A 221 -8.06 -24.19 4.01
CA TYR A 221 -7.02 -23.88 5.00
C TYR A 221 -7.21 -24.58 6.35
N GLY A 222 -8.30 -25.34 6.51
CA GLY A 222 -8.69 -25.95 7.78
C GLY A 222 -9.62 -25.05 8.59
N TYR A 223 -10.57 -25.68 9.28
CA TYR A 223 -11.50 -24.98 10.17
C TYR A 223 -10.76 -24.42 11.39
N PRO A 224 -11.14 -23.21 11.88
CA PRO A 224 -10.64 -22.71 13.15
C PRO A 224 -10.93 -23.67 14.29
N GLU A 225 -10.14 -23.59 15.36
CA GLU A 225 -10.25 -24.51 16.50
C GLU A 225 -11.67 -24.55 17.09
N GLY A 226 -12.19 -25.77 17.29
CA GLY A 226 -13.56 -25.98 17.79
C GLY A 226 -14.65 -25.88 16.72
N GLU A 227 -14.30 -25.49 15.49
CA GLU A 227 -15.23 -25.45 14.36
C GLU A 227 -15.19 -26.74 13.54
N ARG A 228 -16.32 -27.05 12.91
CA ARG A 228 -16.50 -28.22 12.03
C ARG A 228 -17.48 -27.87 10.93
N VAL A 229 -17.61 -28.73 9.93
CA VAL A 229 -18.64 -28.59 8.89
C VAL A 229 -20.02 -28.42 9.53
N ARG A 230 -20.73 -27.34 9.20
CA ARG A 230 -21.99 -26.94 9.85
C ARG A 230 -23.23 -27.10 8.98
N GLY A 231 -23.08 -27.30 7.68
CA GLY A 231 -24.22 -27.37 6.76
C GLY A 231 -23.98 -28.18 5.49
N PRO A 232 -24.91 -28.10 4.52
CA PRO A 232 -24.73 -28.73 3.22
C PRO A 232 -23.57 -28.08 2.47
N LEU A 233 -22.93 -28.89 1.63
CA LEU A 233 -21.80 -28.46 0.81
C LEU A 233 -22.31 -28.05 -0.59
N GLN A 234 -22.00 -26.83 -1.00
CA GLN A 234 -22.30 -26.31 -2.34
C GLN A 234 -21.05 -26.30 -3.21
N GLY A 235 -21.11 -26.91 -4.40
CA GLY A 235 -19.97 -26.96 -5.32
C GLY A 235 -19.86 -25.69 -6.18
N ALA A 236 -18.68 -25.08 -6.22
CA ALA A 236 -18.32 -24.04 -7.21
C ALA A 236 -16.80 -24.02 -7.42
N ASP A 237 -16.35 -23.80 -8.66
CA ASP A 237 -14.92 -23.74 -9.04
C ASP A 237 -14.06 -24.92 -8.54
N GLY A 238 -14.64 -26.12 -8.49
CA GLY A 238 -13.95 -27.34 -8.03
C GLY A 238 -13.82 -27.47 -6.51
N ILE A 239 -14.40 -26.53 -5.75
CA ILE A 239 -14.39 -26.50 -4.28
C ILE A 239 -15.82 -26.70 -3.76
N ARG A 240 -15.92 -27.27 -2.56
CA ARG A 240 -17.19 -27.48 -1.86
C ARG A 240 -17.26 -26.55 -0.66
N TRP A 241 -18.21 -25.62 -0.69
CA TRP A 241 -18.40 -24.57 0.30
C TRP A 241 -19.44 -24.99 1.34
N ASP A 242 -19.09 -24.86 2.62
CA ASP A 242 -20.01 -25.08 3.74
C ASP A 242 -20.95 -23.88 3.89
N THR A 243 -22.15 -24.00 3.34
CA THR A 243 -23.14 -22.91 3.36
C THR A 243 -23.63 -22.60 4.77
N GLY A 244 -23.52 -23.58 5.70
CA GLY A 244 -23.85 -23.38 7.10
C GLY A 244 -22.84 -22.45 7.78
N TYR A 245 -21.54 -22.66 7.50
CA TYR A 245 -20.49 -21.75 7.93
C TYR A 245 -20.68 -20.35 7.32
N SER A 246 -20.98 -20.26 6.02
CA SER A 246 -21.24 -18.98 5.36
C SER A 246 -22.37 -18.19 6.01
N ALA A 247 -23.48 -18.86 6.33
CA ALA A 247 -24.67 -18.24 6.92
C ALA A 247 -24.45 -17.68 8.33
N GLU A 248 -23.51 -18.26 9.09
CA GLU A 248 -23.20 -17.82 10.44
C GLU A 248 -22.19 -16.67 10.47
N ARG A 249 -21.18 -16.72 9.60
CA ARG A 249 -20.02 -15.81 9.66
C ARG A 249 -20.14 -14.59 8.76
N PHE A 250 -20.96 -14.64 7.72
CA PHE A 250 -21.05 -13.58 6.72
C PHE A 250 -22.48 -13.06 6.61
N GLY A 251 -22.62 -11.75 6.43
CA GLY A 251 -23.89 -11.12 6.08
C GLY A 251 -24.38 -11.58 4.71
N GLU A 252 -25.68 -11.37 4.42
CA GLU A 252 -26.36 -11.88 3.22
C GLU A 252 -25.62 -11.54 1.90
N GLY A 253 -25.12 -10.31 1.78
CA GLY A 253 -24.36 -9.87 0.61
C GLY A 253 -23.10 -10.70 0.35
N LEU A 254 -22.24 -10.89 1.36
CA LEU A 254 -21.00 -11.65 1.21
C LEU A 254 -21.21 -13.15 1.19
N ARG A 255 -22.26 -13.66 1.85
CA ARG A 255 -22.60 -15.08 1.85
C ARG A 255 -22.77 -15.61 0.42
N SER A 256 -23.59 -14.93 -0.39
CA SER A 256 -23.84 -15.34 -1.78
C SER A 256 -22.57 -15.35 -2.63
N VAL A 257 -21.73 -14.32 -2.45
CA VAL A 257 -20.43 -14.20 -3.13
C VAL A 257 -19.49 -15.32 -2.74
N ARG A 258 -19.42 -15.67 -1.45
CA ARG A 258 -18.60 -16.79 -0.95
C ARG A 258 -19.10 -18.13 -1.51
N ASP A 259 -20.40 -18.41 -1.38
CA ASP A 259 -20.99 -19.69 -1.77
C ASP A 259 -20.94 -19.93 -3.30
N SER A 260 -20.76 -18.87 -4.10
CA SER A 260 -20.51 -18.95 -5.54
C SER A 260 -19.06 -19.24 -5.93
N GLY A 261 -18.12 -19.23 -4.98
CA GLY A 261 -16.68 -19.35 -5.23
C GLY A 261 -15.99 -18.04 -5.67
N THR A 262 -16.76 -17.00 -6.00
CA THR A 262 -16.24 -15.71 -6.46
C THR A 262 -15.25 -15.10 -5.46
N LEU A 263 -15.57 -15.14 -4.15
CA LEU A 263 -14.69 -14.58 -3.12
C LEU A 263 -13.33 -15.29 -3.05
N TYR A 264 -13.32 -16.60 -3.27
CA TYR A 264 -12.07 -17.38 -3.28
C TYR A 264 -11.23 -17.08 -4.52
N ARG A 265 -11.87 -16.85 -5.67
CA ARG A 265 -11.17 -16.37 -6.86
C ARG A 265 -10.49 -15.02 -6.60
N ASP A 266 -11.21 -14.08 -5.99
CA ASP A 266 -10.63 -12.78 -5.59
C ASP A 266 -9.45 -12.94 -4.61
N TRP A 267 -9.49 -13.95 -3.74
CA TRP A 267 -8.40 -14.29 -2.83
C TRP A 267 -7.15 -14.84 -3.55
N GLU A 268 -7.34 -15.74 -4.52
CA GLU A 268 -6.22 -16.32 -5.28
C GLU A 268 -5.60 -15.33 -6.27
N GLU A 269 -6.42 -14.47 -6.89
CA GLU A 269 -5.97 -13.54 -7.92
C GLU A 269 -5.41 -12.24 -7.34
N ALA A 270 -5.88 -11.80 -6.17
CA ALA A 270 -5.55 -10.48 -5.63
C ALA A 270 -5.20 -10.51 -4.13
N ARG A 271 -4.57 -11.57 -3.62
CA ARG A 271 -4.25 -11.71 -2.18
C ARG A 271 -3.54 -10.49 -1.58
N ASP A 272 -2.64 -9.87 -2.32
CA ASP A 272 -1.94 -8.68 -1.85
C ASP A 272 -2.88 -7.49 -1.65
N LEU A 273 -3.95 -7.39 -2.46
CA LEU A 273 -4.99 -6.39 -2.28
C LEU A 273 -5.78 -6.63 -0.98
N TRP A 274 -6.04 -7.90 -0.62
CA TRP A 274 -6.65 -8.23 0.67
C TRP A 274 -5.78 -7.75 1.82
N TYR A 275 -4.50 -8.07 1.78
CA TYR A 275 -3.55 -7.65 2.80
C TYR A 275 -3.46 -6.12 2.86
N PHE A 276 -3.30 -5.45 1.71
CA PHE A 276 -3.27 -4.01 1.60
C PHE A 276 -4.48 -3.35 2.26
N LEU A 277 -5.69 -3.74 1.87
CA LEU A 277 -6.94 -3.17 2.42
C LEU A 277 -7.09 -3.48 3.92
N ALA A 278 -6.62 -4.64 4.36
CA ALA A 278 -6.66 -5.02 5.77
C ALA A 278 -5.71 -4.16 6.63
N GLN A 279 -4.58 -3.72 6.08
CA GLN A 279 -3.55 -2.99 6.81
C GLN A 279 -3.61 -1.48 6.65
N TRP A 280 -4.19 -1.00 5.56
CA TRP A 280 -4.25 0.42 5.22
C TRP A 280 -4.60 1.34 6.41
N PRO A 281 -5.72 1.15 7.12
CA PRO A 281 -6.05 2.02 8.26
C PRO A 281 -5.04 1.92 9.40
N PHE A 282 -4.53 0.72 9.69
CA PHE A 282 -3.60 0.50 10.81
C PHE A 282 -2.23 1.13 10.55
N PHE A 283 -1.79 1.16 9.30
CA PHE A 283 -0.55 1.81 8.92
C PHE A 283 -0.59 3.30 9.28
N TRP A 284 -1.66 4.00 8.88
CA TRP A 284 -1.80 5.43 9.15
C TRP A 284 -2.11 5.75 10.61
N GLU A 285 -2.83 4.88 11.33
CA GLU A 285 -3.19 5.10 12.73
C GLU A 285 -2.07 4.75 13.73
N TYR A 286 -1.32 3.67 13.46
CA TYR A 286 -0.41 3.09 14.46
C TYR A 286 1.05 3.05 14.02
N VAL A 287 1.33 3.00 12.72
CA VAL A 287 2.70 2.90 12.22
C VAL A 287 3.30 4.29 12.03
N LEU A 288 2.61 5.20 11.34
CA LEU A 288 3.14 6.55 11.06
C LEU A 288 3.22 7.46 12.30
N PRO A 289 2.17 7.58 13.15
CA PRO A 289 2.17 8.51 14.30
C PRO A 289 3.13 8.09 15.43
N GLY A 290 3.62 6.85 15.41
CA GLY A 290 4.44 6.25 16.47
C GLY A 290 5.87 6.81 16.63
N GLY A 291 6.19 7.97 16.03
CA GLY A 291 7.35 8.80 16.40
C GLY A 291 8.73 8.17 16.19
N GLY A 292 8.93 7.40 15.12
CA GLY A 292 10.23 6.75 14.86
C GLY A 292 10.48 6.26 13.44
N THR A 293 9.61 6.58 12.49
CA THR A 293 9.86 6.23 11.10
C THR A 293 10.79 7.28 10.51
N GLU A 294 12.10 7.02 10.57
CA GLU A 294 13.09 7.80 9.83
C GLU A 294 12.75 7.72 8.35
N ILE A 295 12.30 8.83 7.77
CA ILE A 295 12.10 8.94 6.33
C ILE A 295 13.46 9.34 5.76
N SER A 296 14.02 8.47 4.93
CA SER A 296 15.24 8.81 4.19
C SER A 296 14.85 9.67 3.00
N ALA A 297 14.85 10.99 3.16
CA ALA A 297 14.77 11.89 2.02
C ALA A 297 16.17 12.02 1.41
N MET A 298 16.35 11.51 0.20
CA MET A 298 17.56 11.80 -0.57
C MET A 298 17.37 13.14 -1.28
N LYS A 299 18.04 14.19 -0.81
CA LYS A 299 18.22 15.41 -1.61
C LYS A 299 19.16 15.05 -2.77
N SER A 300 18.68 15.22 -3.99
CA SER A 300 19.49 15.18 -5.22
C SER A 300 20.31 16.45 -5.37
#